data_AF-A0A3S9M5R8-F1
#
_entry.id   AF-A0A3S9M5R8-F1
#
_cell.length_a   1.000
_cell.length_b   1.000
_cell.length_c   1.000
_cell.angle_alpha   90.00
_cell.angle_beta   90.00
_cell.angle_gamma   90.00
#
_symmetry.space_group_name_H-M   'P 1'
#
loop_
_entity.id
_entity.type
_entity.pdbx_description
1 polymer ?
#
loop_
_entity_poly.entity_id
_entity_poly.type
_entity_poly.pdbx_seq_one_letter_code
_entity_poly.pdbx_strand_id
1 'polypeptide(L)'
;MPEALTRVAGARTTWPRPHARTTITAECRRTANTAKDTTMLSLDLLRELLRELDDPDPKHREVPRDYDVPAARQRFQRLADALERRFGPSVSAGMGQDASFLGVIVVPAEATGTDLPLRVLISNFGPFVTAGTGSSLSLPGCEEGLSDEFVTWLDELCTELGCVYVPVELVKEPYDGPILLGDEALTEEFLAALAAASEEDEGEDEEEEEEDDLPPTWLDRYFDYM
;
A
#
# COMPACT_ATOMS: atom_id res chain seq x y z
N MET A 1 42.37 -45.14 -23.30
CA MET A 1 40.94 -44.93 -22.99
C MET A 1 40.83 -44.44 -21.56
N PRO A 2 40.54 -43.15 -21.31
CA PRO A 2 39.91 -42.74 -20.07
C PRO A 2 38.51 -42.17 -20.35
N GLU A 3 37.52 -42.68 -19.64
CA GLU A 3 36.12 -42.26 -19.69
C GLU A 3 35.91 -40.87 -19.06
N ALA A 4 34.86 -40.23 -19.58
CA ALA A 4 34.55 -38.83 -19.46
C ALA A 4 34.01 -38.41 -18.08
N LEU A 5 34.39 -37.17 -17.72
CA LEU A 5 33.74 -36.31 -16.75
C LEU A 5 32.28 -36.02 -17.14
N THR A 6 31.35 -36.19 -16.21
CA THR A 6 30.10 -35.40 -16.20
C THR A 6 29.76 -34.99 -14.77
N ARG A 7 30.19 -33.77 -14.39
CA ARG A 7 29.64 -33.02 -13.25
C ARG A 7 28.47 -32.20 -13.81
N VAL A 8 27.25 -32.52 -13.38
CA VAL A 8 26.08 -31.67 -13.64
C VAL A 8 26.22 -30.43 -12.75
N ALA A 9 26.54 -29.30 -13.37
CA ALA A 9 26.47 -28.00 -12.71
C ALA A 9 24.99 -27.63 -12.55
N GLY A 10 24.50 -27.62 -11.32
CA GLY A 10 23.21 -27.05 -10.97
C GLY A 10 23.18 -25.58 -11.37
N ALA A 11 22.25 -25.22 -12.24
CA ALA A 11 21.97 -23.85 -12.61
C ALA A 11 21.54 -23.09 -11.36
N ARG A 12 22.44 -22.27 -10.80
CA ARG A 12 22.04 -21.19 -9.90
C ARG A 12 21.30 -20.20 -10.79
N THR A 13 19.97 -20.17 -10.68
CA THR A 13 19.15 -19.07 -11.17
C THR A 13 19.58 -17.82 -10.41
N THR A 14 20.51 -17.08 -11.02
CA THR A 14 20.86 -15.74 -10.60
C THR A 14 19.63 -14.87 -10.81
N TRP A 15 18.95 -14.54 -9.72
CA TRP A 15 17.95 -13.49 -9.66
C TRP A 15 18.53 -12.18 -10.22
N PRO A 16 17.78 -11.42 -11.05
CA PRO A 16 18.25 -10.15 -11.55
C PRO A 16 18.43 -9.13 -10.41
N ARG A 17 19.44 -8.28 -10.55
CA ARG A 17 19.85 -7.24 -9.61
C ARG A 17 18.76 -6.16 -9.37
N PRO A 18 18.79 -5.45 -8.23
CA PRO A 18 17.71 -4.57 -7.72
C PRO A 18 17.30 -3.38 -8.61
N HIS A 19 18.06 -3.05 -9.66
CA HIS A 19 17.67 -1.99 -10.61
C HIS A 19 16.49 -2.38 -11.52
N ALA A 20 16.12 -3.66 -11.60
CA ALA A 20 15.02 -4.12 -12.45
C ALA A 20 13.63 -3.71 -11.91
N ARG A 21 13.45 -3.58 -10.59
CA ARG A 21 12.15 -3.21 -9.97
C ARG A 21 11.78 -1.74 -10.19
N THR A 22 12.75 -0.83 -10.30
CA THR A 22 12.50 0.59 -10.63
C THR A 22 12.10 0.80 -12.09
N THR A 23 12.39 -0.16 -12.98
CA THR A 23 12.09 -0.05 -14.42
C THR A 23 10.62 -0.26 -14.76
N ILE A 24 9.84 -0.89 -13.87
CA ILE A 24 8.42 -1.24 -14.11
C ILE A 24 7.58 0.02 -14.37
N THR A 25 7.84 1.13 -13.66
CA THR A 25 7.11 2.40 -13.87
C THR A 25 7.36 3.04 -15.24
N ALA A 26 8.53 2.77 -15.86
CA ALA A 26 8.89 3.31 -17.17
C ALA A 26 8.62 2.34 -18.33
N GLU A 27 8.62 1.03 -18.07
CA GLU A 27 8.47 -0.01 -19.09
C GLU A 27 7.00 -0.40 -19.30
N CYS A 28 6.17 -0.45 -18.24
CA CYS A 28 4.71 -0.61 -18.37
C CYS A 28 4.06 0.52 -19.18
N ARG A 29 4.63 1.73 -19.17
CA ARG A 29 4.10 2.87 -19.94
C ARG A 29 4.41 2.83 -21.44
N ARG A 30 5.38 2.03 -21.90
CA ARG A 30 5.83 2.07 -23.30
C ARG A 30 4.91 1.32 -24.26
N THR A 31 4.10 0.39 -23.77
CA THR A 31 3.14 -0.40 -24.57
C THR A 31 1.74 0.19 -24.64
N ALA A 32 1.39 1.16 -23.79
CA ALA A 32 0.05 1.76 -23.75
C ALA A 32 -0.15 2.97 -24.68
N ASN A 33 0.93 3.55 -25.24
CA ASN A 33 0.84 4.87 -25.84
C ASN A 33 0.73 4.85 -27.38
N THR A 34 -0.49 4.61 -27.87
CA THR A 34 -0.89 5.03 -29.22
C THR A 34 -2.36 5.49 -29.23
N ALA A 35 -2.68 6.48 -28.42
CA ALA A 35 -3.73 7.47 -28.68
C ALA A 35 -3.63 8.56 -27.62
N LYS A 36 -4.04 9.76 -27.99
CA LYS A 36 -4.03 10.96 -27.17
C LYS A 36 -5.16 10.89 -26.14
N ASP A 37 -4.98 10.04 -25.13
CA ASP A 37 -5.79 9.98 -23.92
C ASP A 37 -4.79 9.86 -22.76
N THR A 38 -4.64 10.95 -22.02
CA THR A 38 -3.84 11.02 -20.80
C THR A 38 -4.61 10.28 -19.71
N THR A 39 -4.71 8.97 -19.81
CA THR A 39 -5.55 8.17 -18.92
C THR A 39 -4.69 7.53 -17.85
N MET A 40 -5.09 7.75 -16.60
CA MET A 40 -4.64 7.03 -15.42
C MET A 40 -4.48 5.54 -15.72
N LEU A 41 -3.61 4.85 -14.98
CA LEU A 41 -3.48 3.40 -15.13
C LEU A 41 -4.85 2.74 -14.96
N SER A 42 -5.15 1.75 -15.80
CA SER A 42 -6.39 0.99 -15.67
C SER A 42 -6.43 0.25 -14.34
N LEU A 43 -7.62 0.04 -13.78
CA LEU A 43 -7.80 -0.70 -12.53
C LEU A 43 -7.18 -2.10 -12.60
N ASP A 44 -7.29 -2.79 -13.74
CA ASP A 44 -6.70 -4.12 -13.91
C ASP A 44 -5.17 -4.08 -13.82
N LEU A 45 -4.53 -3.10 -14.45
CA LEU A 45 -3.09 -2.93 -14.37
C LEU A 45 -2.63 -2.53 -12.95
N LEU A 46 -3.44 -1.74 -12.24
CA LEU A 46 -3.18 -1.40 -10.84
C LEU A 46 -3.26 -2.65 -9.93
N ARG A 47 -4.27 -3.51 -10.12
CA ARG A 47 -4.37 -4.78 -9.38
C ARG A 47 -3.18 -5.70 -9.67
N GLU A 48 -2.77 -5.81 -10.93
CA GLU A 48 -1.57 -6.57 -11.30
C GLU A 48 -0.31 -6.02 -10.61
N LEU A 49 -0.16 -4.68 -10.59
CA LEU A 49 0.99 -4.03 -9.97
C LEU A 49 1.00 -4.18 -8.43
N LEU A 50 -0.16 -4.09 -7.78
CA LEU A 50 -0.29 -4.39 -6.34
C LEU A 50 0.16 -5.83 -6.06
N ARG A 51 -0.35 -6.81 -6.80
CA ARG A 51 0.06 -8.22 -6.63
C ARG A 51 1.56 -8.44 -6.88
N GLU A 52 2.14 -7.77 -7.87
CA GLU A 52 3.57 -7.90 -8.19
C GLU A 52 4.49 -7.33 -7.09
N LEU A 53 4.07 -6.22 -6.48
CA LEU A 53 4.84 -5.53 -5.45
C LEU A 53 4.57 -6.01 -4.03
N ASP A 54 3.58 -6.88 -3.84
CA ASP A 54 3.33 -7.51 -2.56
C ASP A 54 4.47 -8.46 -2.18
N ASP A 55 5.04 -8.27 -0.99
CA ASP A 55 6.08 -9.16 -0.47
C ASP A 55 5.39 -10.38 0.16
N PRO A 56 5.62 -11.61 -0.32
CA PRO A 56 4.94 -12.79 0.20
C PRO A 56 5.53 -13.29 1.53
N ASP A 57 6.67 -12.75 2.01
CA ASP A 57 7.26 -13.17 3.29
C ASP A 57 6.48 -12.54 4.46
N PRO A 58 5.91 -13.34 5.39
CA PRO A 58 5.18 -12.82 6.55
C PRO A 58 6.00 -11.90 7.46
N LYS A 59 7.34 -11.90 7.36
CA LYS A 59 8.21 -10.95 8.09
C LYS A 59 8.19 -9.53 7.51
N HIS A 60 7.61 -9.35 6.32
CA HIS A 60 7.53 -8.10 5.59
C HIS A 60 6.08 -7.60 5.49
N ARG A 61 5.36 -7.66 6.63
CA ARG A 61 3.98 -7.17 6.77
C ARG A 61 3.90 -5.65 6.75
N GLU A 62 4.76 -4.93 7.47
CA GLU A 62 4.69 -3.47 7.50
C GLU A 62 5.50 -2.81 6.38
N VAL A 63 6.61 -3.44 5.99
CA VAL A 63 7.61 -2.87 5.09
C VAL A 63 8.28 -3.97 4.25
N PRO A 64 8.40 -3.80 2.92
CA PRO A 64 9.12 -4.73 2.05
C PRO A 64 10.60 -4.89 2.42
N ARG A 65 11.18 -6.04 2.08
CA ARG A 65 12.60 -6.34 2.36
C ARG A 65 13.60 -5.27 1.88
N ASP A 66 13.36 -4.74 0.68
CA ASP A 66 14.28 -3.83 -0.01
C ASP A 66 13.82 -2.36 0.08
N TYR A 67 13.07 -1.99 1.12
CA TYR A 67 12.50 -0.66 1.24
C TYR A 67 13.57 0.44 1.40
N ASP A 68 13.59 1.36 0.44
CA ASP A 68 14.47 2.54 0.45
C ASP A 68 13.82 3.68 1.24
N VAL A 69 14.03 3.66 2.56
CA VAL A 69 13.49 4.66 3.50
C VAL A 69 13.86 6.10 3.10
N PRO A 70 15.13 6.44 2.77
CA PRO A 70 15.46 7.79 2.32
C PRO A 70 14.68 8.24 1.08
N ALA A 71 14.58 7.40 0.05
CA ALA A 71 13.83 7.74 -1.16
C ALA A 71 12.33 7.90 -0.88
N ALA A 72 11.75 7.02 -0.07
CA ALA A 72 10.34 7.08 0.29
C ALA A 72 10.01 8.36 1.08
N ARG A 73 10.84 8.71 2.08
CA ARG A 73 10.70 9.98 2.83
C ARG A 73 10.82 11.21 1.93
N GLN A 74 11.72 11.17 0.93
CA GLN A 74 11.84 12.26 -0.03
C GLN A 74 10.56 12.41 -0.87
N ARG A 75 9.95 11.32 -1.34
CA ARG A 75 8.68 11.37 -2.06
C ARG A 75 7.56 11.91 -1.18
N PHE A 76 7.45 11.42 0.05
CA PHE A 76 6.45 11.90 1.01
C PHE A 76 6.57 13.41 1.27
N GLN A 77 7.77 13.91 1.53
CA GLN A 77 7.97 15.35 1.75
C GLN A 77 7.53 16.16 0.53
N ARG A 78 7.89 15.72 -0.68
CA ARG A 78 7.52 16.44 -1.91
C ARG A 78 6.02 16.41 -2.17
N LEU A 79 5.33 15.32 -1.81
CA LEU A 79 3.87 15.20 -1.85
C LEU A 79 3.22 16.16 -0.84
N ALA A 80 3.71 16.19 0.40
CA ALA A 80 3.24 17.10 1.45
C ALA A 80 3.43 18.57 1.03
N ASP A 81 4.62 18.94 0.53
CA ASP A 81 4.89 20.30 0.07
C ASP A 81 3.96 20.70 -1.10
N ALA A 82 3.58 19.76 -1.97
CA ALA A 82 2.68 20.02 -3.09
C ALA A 82 1.23 20.23 -2.63
N LEU A 83 0.77 19.44 -1.66
CA LEU A 83 -0.54 19.60 -1.04
C LEU A 83 -0.62 20.92 -0.24
N GLU A 84 0.42 21.25 0.54
CA GLU A 84 0.51 22.54 1.25
C GLU A 84 0.48 23.73 0.27
N ARG A 85 1.21 23.66 -0.85
CA ARG A 85 1.14 24.71 -1.89
C ARG A 85 -0.25 24.85 -2.51
N ARG A 86 -1.01 23.75 -2.65
CA ARG A 86 -2.33 23.76 -3.27
C ARG A 86 -3.41 24.26 -2.31
N PHE A 87 -3.39 23.80 -1.06
CA PHE A 87 -4.47 24.01 -0.09
C PHE A 87 -4.12 24.97 1.05
N GLY A 88 -2.85 25.34 1.20
CA GLY A 88 -2.37 26.31 2.19
C GLY A 88 -1.70 25.69 3.41
N PRO A 89 -1.25 26.52 4.36
CA PRO A 89 -0.40 26.13 5.49
C PRO A 89 -1.11 25.34 6.59
N SER A 90 -2.42 25.14 6.50
CA SER A 90 -3.19 24.32 7.44
C SER A 90 -3.09 22.82 7.13
N VAL A 91 -2.49 22.45 5.99
CA VAL A 91 -2.16 21.07 5.65
C VAL A 91 -1.19 20.52 6.70
N SER A 92 -1.51 19.35 7.23
CA SER A 92 -0.65 18.66 8.20
C SER A 92 -0.19 17.31 7.63
N ALA A 93 1.00 16.88 8.01
CA ALA A 93 1.57 15.61 7.58
C ALA A 93 2.10 14.85 8.81
N GLY A 94 1.77 13.57 8.91
CA GLY A 94 2.20 12.68 9.98
C GLY A 94 2.78 11.39 9.41
N MET A 95 3.77 10.82 10.10
CA MET A 95 4.32 9.50 9.74
C MET A 95 3.49 8.41 10.43
N GLY A 96 3.27 7.30 9.72
CA GLY A 96 2.76 6.07 10.32
C GLY A 96 3.82 5.45 11.23
N GLN A 97 3.37 4.84 12.33
CA GLN A 97 4.16 3.93 13.15
C GLN A 97 3.41 2.59 13.16
N ASP A 98 4.14 1.48 13.13
CA ASP A 98 3.54 0.13 13.15
C ASP A 98 2.42 0.00 12.08
N ALA A 99 2.76 0.41 10.85
CA ALA A 99 1.79 0.56 9.77
C ALA A 99 2.38 0.17 8.41
N SER A 100 1.51 -0.27 7.51
CA SER A 100 1.85 -0.58 6.13
C SER A 100 1.98 0.67 5.24
N PHE A 101 1.71 1.85 5.78
CA PHE A 101 1.94 3.14 5.14
C PHE A 101 3.07 3.94 5.80
N LEU A 102 3.73 4.77 4.99
CA LEU A 102 4.81 5.65 5.44
C LEU A 102 4.25 6.86 6.19
N GLY A 103 3.20 7.47 5.64
CA GLY A 103 2.59 8.65 6.24
C GLY A 103 1.26 9.04 5.62
N VAL A 104 0.59 9.93 6.34
CA VAL A 104 -0.69 10.53 5.96
C VAL A 104 -0.56 12.05 5.93
N ILE A 105 -1.14 12.66 4.91
CA ILE A 105 -1.28 14.10 4.77
C ILE A 105 -2.76 14.42 4.88
N VAL A 106 -3.11 15.35 5.78
CA VAL A 106 -4.47 15.75 6.06
C VAL A 106 -4.65 17.20 5.66
N VAL A 107 -5.62 17.43 4.78
CA VAL A 107 -6.10 18.76 4.40
C VAL A 107 -7.43 19.01 5.11
N PRO A 108 -7.54 20.06 5.94
CA PRO A 108 -8.79 20.37 6.63
C PRO A 108 -9.94 20.67 5.66
N ALA A 109 -11.16 20.34 6.08
CA ALA A 109 -12.40 20.55 5.31
C ALA A 109 -12.56 22.00 4.83
N GLU A 110 -12.14 22.97 5.65
CA GLU A 110 -12.21 24.39 5.35
C GLU A 110 -11.29 24.79 4.18
N ALA A 111 -10.21 24.06 3.97
CA ALA A 111 -9.23 24.33 2.91
C ALA A 111 -9.60 23.66 1.58
N THR A 112 -10.34 22.55 1.62
CA THR A 112 -10.86 21.85 0.43
C THR A 112 -12.20 22.40 -0.05
N GLY A 113 -12.96 23.07 0.83
CA GLY A 113 -14.34 23.48 0.55
C GLY A 113 -15.33 22.30 0.57
N THR A 114 -14.93 21.18 1.18
CA THR A 114 -15.77 19.99 1.42
C THR A 114 -16.21 19.96 2.89
N ASP A 115 -17.22 19.16 3.22
CA ASP A 115 -17.67 19.02 4.63
C ASP A 115 -16.75 18.11 5.47
N LEU A 116 -15.93 17.30 4.79
CA LEU A 116 -15.01 16.35 5.39
C LEU A 116 -13.56 16.68 5.03
N PRO A 117 -12.59 16.42 5.93
CA PRO A 117 -11.17 16.60 5.62
C PRO A 117 -10.74 15.61 4.54
N LEU A 118 -9.80 16.02 3.69
CA LEU A 118 -9.15 15.17 2.71
C LEU A 118 -7.92 14.51 3.33
N ARG A 119 -7.73 13.23 3.08
CA ARG A 119 -6.58 12.42 3.49
C ARG A 119 -5.88 11.86 2.26
N VAL A 120 -4.55 11.96 2.24
CA VAL A 120 -3.69 11.37 1.22
C VAL A 120 -2.64 10.52 1.91
N LEU A 121 -2.60 9.22 1.60
CA LEU A 121 -1.70 8.26 2.23
C LEU A 121 -0.67 7.77 1.21
N ILE A 122 0.54 7.50 1.68
CA ILE A 122 1.61 6.88 0.87
C ILE A 122 2.02 5.55 1.51
N SER A 123 2.01 4.47 0.72
CA SER A 123 2.32 3.13 1.22
C SER A 123 3.83 2.94 1.48
N ASN A 124 4.18 2.02 2.39
CA ASN A 124 5.53 1.45 2.47
C ASN A 124 5.76 0.41 1.35
N PHE A 125 4.70 -0.15 0.80
CA PHE A 125 4.74 -1.10 -0.31
C PHE A 125 4.69 -0.34 -1.64
N GLY A 126 5.78 -0.42 -2.41
CA GLY A 126 5.90 0.36 -3.64
C GLY A 126 5.79 1.87 -3.41
N PRO A 127 5.74 2.69 -4.48
CA PRO A 127 5.50 4.11 -4.36
C PRO A 127 4.00 4.42 -4.56
N PHE A 128 3.10 3.68 -3.90
CA PHE A 128 1.66 3.86 -4.05
C PHE A 128 1.13 5.01 -3.19
N VAL A 129 0.17 5.74 -3.74
CA VAL A 129 -0.54 6.83 -3.07
C VAL A 129 -2.03 6.62 -3.24
N THR A 130 -2.81 6.76 -2.17
CA THR A 130 -4.28 6.76 -2.22
C THR A 130 -4.81 8.02 -1.55
N ALA A 131 -6.05 8.39 -1.84
CA ALA A 131 -6.71 9.53 -1.22
C ALA A 131 -8.19 9.26 -0.99
N GLY A 132 -8.76 9.90 0.03
CA GLY A 132 -10.18 9.87 0.36
C GLY A 132 -10.51 10.95 1.38
N THR A 133 -11.77 11.05 1.77
CA THR A 133 -12.28 12.04 2.70
C THR A 133 -12.68 11.39 4.03
N GLY A 134 -12.84 12.23 5.06
CA GLY A 134 -13.27 11.80 6.38
C GLY A 134 -12.13 11.51 7.36
N SER A 135 -12.47 10.87 8.47
CA SER A 135 -11.53 10.58 9.56
C SER A 135 -10.64 9.37 9.29
N SER A 136 -11.09 8.41 8.49
CA SER A 136 -10.35 7.22 8.07
C SER A 136 -10.79 6.76 6.68
N LEU A 137 -9.89 6.11 5.93
CA LEU A 137 -10.22 5.48 4.64
C LEU A 137 -10.92 4.12 4.80
N SER A 138 -10.90 3.53 5.99
CA SER A 138 -11.59 2.27 6.30
C SER A 138 -13.10 2.49 6.50
N LEU A 139 -13.55 3.74 6.68
CA LEU A 139 -14.97 4.07 6.87
C LEU A 139 -15.73 4.13 5.53
N PRO A 140 -17.02 3.74 5.50
CA PRO A 140 -17.88 3.95 4.34
C PRO A 140 -17.95 5.42 3.91
N GLY A 141 -18.05 5.68 2.61
CA GLY A 141 -18.20 7.03 2.06
C GLY A 141 -16.91 7.86 1.99
N CYS A 142 -15.75 7.29 2.34
CA CYS A 142 -14.46 7.98 2.20
C CYS A 142 -14.09 8.33 0.74
N GLU A 143 -14.72 7.69 -0.23
CA GLU A 143 -14.63 7.99 -1.67
C GLU A 143 -15.43 9.24 -2.05
N GLU A 144 -16.43 9.61 -1.23
CA GLU A 144 -17.29 10.73 -1.51
C GLU A 144 -16.54 12.05 -1.31
N GLY A 145 -16.81 13.03 -2.17
CA GLY A 145 -16.22 14.36 -2.06
C GLY A 145 -14.84 14.52 -2.70
N LEU A 146 -14.24 13.45 -3.25
CA LEU A 146 -13.12 13.60 -4.17
C LEU A 146 -13.62 14.14 -5.51
N SER A 147 -13.10 15.28 -5.96
CA SER A 147 -13.41 15.80 -7.29
C SER A 147 -12.51 15.16 -8.35
N ASP A 148 -13.05 14.94 -9.55
CA ASP A 148 -12.27 14.45 -10.70
C ASP A 148 -11.05 15.32 -11.00
N GLU A 149 -11.17 16.64 -10.80
CA GLU A 149 -10.06 17.59 -10.94
C GLU A 149 -8.92 17.28 -9.95
N PHE A 150 -9.27 17.03 -8.68
CA PHE A 150 -8.28 16.69 -7.66
C PHE A 150 -7.63 15.34 -7.95
N VAL A 151 -8.42 14.32 -8.31
CA VAL A 151 -7.90 12.98 -8.63
C VAL A 151 -6.95 13.03 -9.83
N THR A 152 -7.31 13.76 -10.88
CA THR A 152 -6.45 13.96 -12.06
C THR A 152 -5.14 14.66 -11.67
N TRP A 153 -5.23 15.74 -10.90
CA TRP A 153 -4.06 16.47 -10.43
C TRP A 153 -3.15 15.59 -9.55
N LEU A 154 -3.74 14.76 -8.67
CA LEU A 154 -2.99 13.88 -7.80
C LEU A 154 -2.29 12.76 -8.58
N ASP A 155 -2.92 12.19 -9.61
CA ASP A 155 -2.30 11.19 -10.49
C ASP A 155 -1.10 11.78 -11.27
N GLU A 156 -1.25 12.99 -11.82
CA GLU A 156 -0.16 13.69 -12.50
C GLU A 156 1.00 13.95 -11.54
N LEU A 157 0.71 14.46 -10.32
CA LEU A 157 1.69 14.67 -9.28
C LEU A 157 2.37 13.36 -8.86
N CYS A 158 1.62 12.28 -8.70
CA CYS A 158 2.17 10.96 -8.41
C CYS A 158 3.16 10.55 -9.50
N THR A 159 2.78 10.68 -10.77
CA THR A 159 3.67 10.41 -11.90
C THR A 159 4.96 11.23 -11.85
N GLU A 160 4.88 12.52 -11.57
CA GLU A 160 6.06 13.40 -11.45
C GLU A 160 7.00 13.01 -10.31
N LEU A 161 6.44 12.52 -9.20
CA LEU A 161 7.20 12.09 -8.03
C LEU A 161 7.71 10.63 -8.15
N GLY A 162 7.37 9.93 -9.23
CA GLY A 162 7.68 8.51 -9.41
C GLY A 162 6.83 7.59 -8.53
N CYS A 163 5.66 8.08 -8.13
CA CYS A 163 4.58 7.35 -7.47
C CYS A 163 3.51 6.88 -8.44
N VAL A 164 2.60 6.06 -7.93
CA VAL A 164 1.40 5.58 -8.63
C VAL A 164 0.19 5.89 -7.76
N TYR A 165 -0.78 6.61 -8.31
CA TYR A 165 -2.05 6.79 -7.63
C TYR A 165 -2.90 5.52 -7.76
N VAL A 166 -3.47 5.10 -6.64
CA VAL A 166 -4.38 3.96 -6.54
C VAL A 166 -5.72 4.50 -6.03
N PRO A 167 -6.81 4.39 -6.81
CA PRO A 167 -8.13 4.85 -6.38
C PRO A 167 -8.58 4.18 -5.08
N VAL A 168 -9.28 4.92 -4.24
CA VAL A 168 -9.77 4.43 -2.95
C VAL A 168 -10.75 3.28 -3.11
N GLU A 169 -11.55 3.29 -4.19
CA GLU A 169 -12.48 2.23 -4.54
C GLU A 169 -11.77 0.91 -4.78
N LEU A 170 -10.58 0.94 -5.38
CA LEU A 170 -9.77 -0.25 -5.64
C LEU A 170 -9.20 -0.79 -4.33
N VAL A 171 -8.65 0.07 -3.46
CA VAL A 171 -8.05 -0.42 -2.21
C VAL A 171 -9.09 -0.99 -1.24
N LYS A 172 -10.36 -0.62 -1.38
CA LYS A 172 -11.48 -1.21 -0.61
C LYS A 172 -11.97 -2.55 -1.18
N GLU A 173 -11.45 -3.00 -2.31
CA GLU A 173 -11.76 -4.35 -2.80
C GLU A 173 -11.12 -5.41 -1.90
N PRO A 174 -11.73 -6.61 -1.81
CA PRO A 174 -11.14 -7.74 -1.09
C PRO A 174 -9.71 -8.00 -1.55
N TYR A 175 -8.84 -8.20 -0.57
CA TYR A 175 -7.46 -8.55 -0.79
C TYR A 175 -7.37 -9.95 -1.39
N ASP A 176 -6.67 -10.08 -2.50
CA ASP A 176 -6.42 -11.36 -3.18
C ASP A 176 -4.93 -11.63 -3.43
N GLY A 177 -4.06 -10.96 -2.65
CA GLY A 177 -2.62 -11.15 -2.72
C GLY A 177 -2.12 -12.41 -1.99
N PRO A 178 -0.79 -12.62 -1.97
CA PRO A 178 -0.19 -13.88 -1.53
C PRO A 178 -0.15 -14.11 -0.01
N ILE A 179 -0.43 -13.09 0.82
CA ILE A 179 -0.35 -13.19 2.29
C ILE A 179 -1.74 -13.36 2.89
N LEU A 180 -1.90 -14.26 3.84
CA LEU A 180 -3.11 -14.29 4.67
C LEU A 180 -3.05 -13.12 5.68
N LEU A 181 -4.04 -12.24 5.60
CA LEU A 181 -4.27 -11.14 6.53
C LEU A 181 -5.45 -11.55 7.43
N GLY A 182 -5.29 -11.49 8.74
CA GLY A 182 -6.27 -11.96 9.73
C GLY A 182 -5.72 -12.98 10.73
N ASP A 183 -6.54 -13.35 11.72
CA ASP A 183 -6.19 -14.24 12.83
C ASP A 183 -5.80 -15.67 12.42
N GLU A 184 -6.23 -16.12 11.23
CA GLU A 184 -5.77 -17.40 10.65
C GLU A 184 -4.27 -17.40 10.31
N ALA A 185 -3.62 -16.24 10.32
CA ALA A 185 -2.18 -16.14 10.13
C ALA A 185 -1.39 -16.43 11.42
N LEU A 186 -2.06 -16.61 12.56
CA LEU A 186 -1.50 -17.25 13.74
C LEU A 186 -1.52 -18.76 13.48
N THR A 187 -0.37 -19.31 13.15
CA THR A 187 -0.25 -20.77 12.96
C THR A 187 -0.76 -21.50 14.21
N GLU A 188 -1.26 -22.74 14.05
CA GLU A 188 -1.58 -23.63 15.18
C GLU A 188 -0.44 -23.67 16.23
N GLU A 189 0.80 -23.50 15.78
CA GLU A 189 1.99 -23.42 16.63
C GLU A 189 2.06 -22.13 17.48
N PHE A 190 1.64 -20.98 16.93
CA PHE A 190 1.59 -19.70 17.66
C PHE A 190 0.41 -19.66 18.63
N LEU A 191 -0.77 -20.15 18.22
CA LEU A 191 -1.94 -20.30 19.09
C LEU A 191 -1.67 -21.29 20.23
N ALA A 192 -1.01 -22.42 19.96
CA ALA A 192 -0.60 -23.38 21.00
C ALA A 192 0.43 -22.78 21.97
N ALA A 193 1.35 -21.93 21.49
CA ALA A 193 2.31 -21.24 22.34
C ALA A 193 1.64 -20.18 23.25
N LEU A 194 0.65 -19.46 22.73
CA LEU A 194 -0.12 -18.48 23.51
C LEU A 194 -0.99 -19.19 24.57
N ALA A 195 -1.68 -20.27 24.19
CA ALA A 195 -2.47 -21.09 25.10
C ALA A 195 -1.64 -21.74 26.21
N ALA A 196 -0.41 -22.18 25.90
CA ALA A 196 0.53 -22.68 26.90
C ALA A 196 1.08 -21.56 27.82
N ALA A 197 1.04 -20.31 27.38
CA ALA A 197 1.44 -19.14 28.17
C ALA A 197 0.28 -18.55 29.00
N SER A 198 -0.97 -18.92 28.71
CA SER A 198 -2.18 -18.37 29.34
C SER A 198 -2.85 -19.32 30.35
N GLU A 199 -2.14 -20.31 30.92
CA GLU A 199 -2.72 -21.27 31.89
C GLU A 199 -3.13 -20.67 33.25
N GLU A 200 -3.15 -19.35 33.44
CA GLU A 200 -3.62 -18.71 34.68
C GLU A 200 -4.30 -17.34 34.44
N ASP A 201 -5.46 -17.28 33.77
CA ASP A 201 -6.50 -16.28 34.10
C ASP A 201 -7.87 -16.67 33.48
N GLU A 202 -8.83 -17.09 34.31
CA GLU A 202 -10.25 -17.15 33.94
C GLU A 202 -10.89 -15.83 34.37
N GLY A 203 -11.01 -14.88 33.45
CA GLY A 203 -11.53 -13.54 33.72
C GLY A 203 -12.40 -12.99 32.58
N GLU A 204 -13.71 -13.09 32.80
CA GLU A 204 -14.82 -12.21 32.38
C GLU A 204 -14.92 -11.72 30.91
N ASP A 205 -15.94 -12.27 30.24
CA ASP A 205 -16.81 -11.69 29.20
C ASP A 205 -16.54 -10.21 28.83
N GLU A 206 -15.82 -9.98 27.74
CA GLU A 206 -16.07 -8.84 26.87
C GLU A 206 -16.94 -9.35 25.73
N GLU A 207 -18.16 -8.81 25.59
CA GLU A 207 -18.92 -8.93 24.35
C GLU A 207 -18.08 -8.27 23.27
N GLU A 208 -17.21 -9.05 22.61
CA GLU A 208 -16.58 -8.68 21.36
C GLU A 208 -17.74 -8.27 20.45
N GLU A 209 -17.87 -6.96 20.18
CA GLU A 209 -18.68 -6.50 19.06
C GLU A 209 -18.29 -7.41 17.90
N GLU A 210 -19.25 -8.15 17.32
CA GLU A 210 -19.03 -8.94 16.11
C GLU A 210 -18.45 -7.97 15.07
N GLU A 211 -17.13 -7.82 15.06
CA GLU A 211 -16.38 -7.10 14.05
C GLU A 211 -16.73 -7.90 12.81
N ASP A 212 -17.63 -7.34 11.99
CA ASP A 212 -18.13 -8.02 10.81
C ASP A 212 -16.90 -8.65 10.13
N ASP A 213 -16.87 -9.98 10.06
CA ASP A 213 -15.82 -10.85 9.50
C ASP A 213 -15.67 -10.59 7.98
N LEU A 214 -15.51 -9.31 7.63
CA LEU A 214 -15.31 -8.84 6.29
C LEU A 214 -13.90 -9.27 5.90
N PRO A 215 -13.75 -9.80 4.69
CA PRO A 215 -12.44 -10.18 4.23
C PRO A 215 -11.53 -8.95 4.25
N PRO A 216 -10.24 -9.13 4.61
CA PRO A 216 -9.27 -8.05 4.52
C PRO A 216 -9.26 -7.49 3.11
N THR A 217 -8.98 -6.20 3.00
CA THR A 217 -8.94 -5.42 1.78
C THR A 217 -7.50 -5.02 1.44
N TRP A 218 -7.31 -4.53 0.22
CA TRP A 218 -6.01 -3.97 -0.17
C TRP A 218 -5.61 -2.75 0.69
N LEU A 219 -6.58 -2.03 1.27
CA LEU A 219 -6.35 -0.94 2.21
C LEU A 219 -5.62 -1.46 3.45
N ASP A 220 -6.07 -2.57 4.04
CA ASP A 220 -5.48 -3.17 5.24
C ASP A 220 -4.02 -3.57 4.98
N ARG A 221 -3.75 -4.15 3.81
CA ARG A 221 -2.39 -4.56 3.41
C ARG A 221 -1.43 -3.41 3.16
N TYR A 222 -1.89 -2.32 2.52
CA TYR A 222 -1.01 -1.28 1.94
C TYR A 222 -1.08 0.08 2.65
N PHE A 223 -2.16 0.34 3.38
CA PHE A 223 -2.52 1.70 3.81
C PHE A 223 -3.09 1.79 5.23
N ASP A 224 -3.14 0.70 5.99
CA ASP A 224 -3.60 0.72 7.38
C ASP A 224 -2.49 0.36 8.38
N TYR A 225 -2.81 0.53 9.66
CA TYR A 225 -2.01 0.10 10.81
C TYR A 225 -2.03 -1.45 10.92
N MET A 226 -0.91 -2.03 11.37
CA MET A 226 -0.71 -3.48 11.48
C MET A 226 -0.49 -3.92 12.93
#